data_AF-A0A072VQT5-F1
#
_entry.id   AF-A0A072VQT5-F1
#
_cell.length_a   1.000
_cell.length_b   1.000
_cell.length_c   1.000
_cell.angle_alpha   90.00
_cell.angle_beta   90.00
_cell.angle_gamma   90.00
#
_symmetry.space_group_name_H-M   'P 1'
#
loop_
_entity.id
_entity.type
_entity.pdbx_description
1 polymer ?
#
loop_
_entity_poly.entity_id
_entity_poly.type
_entity_poly.pdbx_seq_one_letter_code
_entity_poly.pdbx_strand_id
1 'polypeptide(L)'
;MRSISEDISQYGFVRRVWLCMTRKLPPSLSHLDELNWEILIVTGDDVTDYFAIVCSGGKIIASTALIELHSSDVELATMLAHEVAHIMARHGVEMCTKVELISMIDCVLNLFVLIDFYETCEFEADYIGLLLMAAAGYDPRQAPKFYEKMTMFDEPVKFPLLARFLDSHPSSKERAKAVARPEIMQEALILYKDARGRRGVE
;
A
#
# COMPACT_ATOMS: atom_id res chain seq x y z
N MET A 1 25.54 -0.46 -8.87
CA MET A 1 25.54 0.49 -7.74
C MET A 1 24.22 1.23 -7.86
N ARG A 2 23.20 0.86 -7.07
CA ARG A 2 21.83 1.39 -7.21
C ARG A 2 21.85 2.88 -6.86
N SER A 3 21.59 3.76 -7.83
CA SER A 3 21.48 5.19 -7.59
C SER A 3 20.11 5.50 -6.99
N ILE A 4 20.07 6.02 -5.78
CA ILE A 4 18.90 6.71 -5.23
C ILE A 4 18.78 7.98 -6.07
N SER A 5 17.83 8.04 -7.01
CA SER A 5 17.76 9.17 -7.95
C SER A 5 17.02 10.34 -7.32
N GLU A 6 17.73 11.42 -7.00
CA GLU A 6 17.17 12.65 -6.40
C GLU A 6 16.45 13.55 -7.43
N ASP A 7 15.65 13.02 -8.37
CA ASP A 7 14.87 13.86 -9.30
C ASP A 7 13.64 14.53 -8.64
N ILE A 8 13.89 15.68 -8.00
CA ILE A 8 13.01 16.57 -7.19
C ILE A 8 11.60 16.83 -7.77
N SER A 9 11.40 16.67 -9.09
CA SER A 9 10.13 17.00 -9.75
C SER A 9 8.99 16.02 -9.45
N GLN A 10 9.26 14.71 -9.45
CA GLN A 10 8.30 13.68 -9.05
C GLN A 10 8.08 13.67 -7.52
N TYR A 11 9.09 14.05 -6.72
CA TYR A 11 8.97 14.16 -5.26
C TYR A 11 7.95 15.19 -4.81
N GLY A 12 7.85 16.33 -5.51
CA GLY A 12 6.88 17.36 -5.17
C GLY A 12 5.44 16.84 -5.23
N PHE A 13 5.17 15.91 -6.15
CA PHE A 13 3.87 15.30 -6.33
C PHE A 13 3.55 14.30 -5.23
N VAL A 14 4.43 13.31 -5.04
CA VAL A 14 4.26 12.25 -4.04
C VAL A 14 4.17 12.86 -2.64
N ARG A 15 4.99 13.88 -2.36
CA ARG A 15 4.95 14.64 -1.11
C ARG A 15 3.62 15.38 -0.90
N ARG A 16 2.98 15.90 -1.96
CA ARG A 16 1.65 16.54 -1.84
C ARG A 16 0.57 15.51 -1.50
N VAL A 17 0.56 14.37 -2.19
CA VAL A 17 -0.38 13.27 -1.92
C VAL A 17 -0.21 12.79 -0.48
N TRP A 18 1.04 12.57 -0.05
CA TRP A 18 1.42 12.21 1.31
C TRP A 18 0.88 13.19 2.38
N LEU A 19 1.13 14.48 2.18
CA LEU A 19 0.67 15.53 3.11
C LEU A 19 -0.86 15.61 3.17
N CYS A 20 -1.55 15.27 2.09
CA CYS A 20 -3.01 15.24 2.06
C CYS A 20 -3.57 14.12 2.93
N MET A 21 -2.89 12.97 2.97
CA MET A 21 -3.29 11.79 3.75
C MET A 21 -2.99 11.93 5.23
N THR A 22 -1.75 12.31 5.57
CA THR A 22 -1.30 12.39 6.97
C THR A 22 -2.04 13.46 7.77
N ARG A 23 -2.38 14.60 7.16
CA ARG A 23 -3.15 15.67 7.82
C ARG A 23 -4.54 15.25 8.31
N LYS A 24 -5.05 14.10 7.85
CA LYS A 24 -6.39 13.61 8.14
C LYS A 24 -6.38 12.40 9.06
N LEU A 25 -5.23 11.99 9.58
CA LEU A 25 -5.14 10.88 10.50
C LEU A 25 -5.81 11.23 11.85
N PRO A 26 -6.54 10.30 12.46
CA PRO A 26 -7.16 10.51 13.77
C PRO A 26 -6.11 10.72 14.86
N PRO A 27 -6.43 11.44 15.96
CA PRO A 27 -5.47 11.70 17.05
C PRO A 27 -4.90 10.44 17.72
N SER A 28 -5.62 9.32 17.68
CA SER A 28 -5.15 8.01 18.16
C SER A 28 -3.92 7.49 17.39
N LEU A 29 -3.68 8.02 16.19
CA LEU A 29 -2.54 7.72 15.34
C LEU A 29 -1.46 8.81 15.35
N SER A 30 -1.47 9.70 16.35
CA SER A 30 -0.45 10.75 16.53
C SER A 30 0.98 10.22 16.64
N HIS A 31 1.18 8.97 17.11
CA HIS A 31 2.48 8.32 17.09
C HIS A 31 3.06 8.13 15.67
N LEU A 32 2.21 8.16 14.64
CA LEU A 32 2.66 8.16 13.25
C LEU A 32 3.25 9.51 12.84
N ASP A 33 2.86 10.62 13.48
CA ASP A 33 3.44 11.94 13.22
C ASP A 33 4.88 12.05 13.72
N GLU A 34 5.28 11.19 14.67
CA GLU A 34 6.66 11.11 15.18
C GLU A 34 7.60 10.35 14.22
N LEU A 35 7.05 9.63 13.23
CA LEU A 35 7.86 8.93 12.25
C LEU A 35 8.46 9.92 11.24
N ASN A 36 9.72 9.70 10.89
CA ASN A 36 10.38 10.50 9.86
C ASN A 36 9.97 9.99 8.47
N TRP A 37 8.82 10.45 8.01
CA TRP A 37 8.26 10.00 6.75
C TRP A 37 9.08 10.43 5.55
N GLU A 38 9.58 9.45 4.81
CA GLU A 38 10.43 9.65 3.65
C GLU A 38 10.02 8.68 2.56
N ILE A 39 9.97 9.15 1.32
CA ILE A 39 9.65 8.33 0.16
C ILE A 39 10.91 8.23 -0.69
N LEU A 40 11.45 7.02 -0.77
CA LEU A 40 12.68 6.70 -1.49
C LEU A 40 12.30 6.06 -2.82
N ILE A 41 12.65 6.74 -3.91
CA ILE A 41 12.43 6.21 -5.25
C ILE A 41 13.68 5.47 -5.69
N VAL A 42 13.52 4.19 -6.03
CA VAL A 42 14.61 3.34 -6.50
C VAL A 42 14.46 3.14 -7.99
N THR A 43 15.45 3.64 -8.74
CA THR A 43 15.56 3.34 -10.17
C THR A 43 16.27 2.00 -10.33
N GLY A 44 15.54 1.02 -10.87
CA GLY A 44 16.10 -0.26 -11.31
C GLY A 44 16.63 -0.17 -12.75
N ASP A 45 17.61 -1.00 -13.08
CA ASP A 45 18.14 -1.13 -14.45
C ASP A 45 17.21 -1.97 -15.36
N ASP A 46 16.21 -2.64 -14.78
CA ASP A 46 15.31 -3.57 -15.45
C ASP A 46 13.84 -3.16 -15.27
N VAL A 47 13.05 -3.29 -16.34
CA VAL A 47 11.65 -2.80 -16.41
C VAL A 47 10.72 -3.68 -15.55
N THR A 48 11.21 -4.75 -14.94
CA THR A 48 10.42 -5.74 -14.19
C THR A 48 10.36 -5.48 -12.68
N ASP A 49 11.11 -4.51 -12.16
CA ASP A 49 11.09 -4.13 -10.75
C ASP A 49 9.89 -3.19 -10.46
N TYR A 50 8.66 -3.74 -10.41
CA TYR A 50 7.46 -3.00 -9.96
C TYR A 50 7.18 -3.33 -8.49
N PHE A 51 7.51 -2.42 -7.57
CA PHE A 51 7.21 -2.61 -6.15
C PHE A 51 7.04 -1.29 -5.41
N ALA A 52 6.22 -1.34 -4.36
CA ALA A 52 6.22 -0.39 -3.26
C ALA A 52 6.29 -1.22 -1.97
N ILE A 53 7.08 -0.76 -1.01
CA ILE A 53 7.16 -1.36 0.32
C ILE A 53 7.27 -0.27 1.37
N VAL A 54 6.71 -0.54 2.53
CA VAL A 54 6.86 0.30 3.70
C VAL A 54 7.78 -0.35 4.74
N CYS A 55 8.69 0.45 5.29
CA CYS A 55 9.62 0.03 6.33
C CYS A 55 9.22 0.60 7.70
N SER A 56 9.52 -0.16 8.75
CA SER A 56 9.42 0.30 10.13
C SER A 56 10.28 1.55 10.33
N GLY A 57 9.65 2.67 10.70
CA GLY A 57 10.30 3.98 10.78
C GLY A 57 9.78 5.03 9.79
N GLY A 58 8.73 4.72 9.02
CA GLY A 58 8.05 5.68 8.14
C GLY A 58 8.71 5.85 6.77
N LYS A 59 9.54 4.91 6.32
CA LYS A 59 10.12 4.99 4.98
C LYS A 59 9.28 4.17 4.01
N ILE A 60 8.84 4.78 2.93
CA ILE A 60 8.21 4.09 1.81
C ILE A 60 9.23 4.03 0.69
N ILE A 61 9.49 2.84 0.16
CA ILE A 61 10.40 2.63 -0.96
C ILE A 61 9.56 2.20 -2.15
N ALA A 62 9.62 2.94 -3.25
CA ALA A 62 8.87 2.63 -4.46
C ALA A 62 9.79 2.63 -5.68
N SER A 63 9.51 1.78 -6.66
CA SER A 63 10.28 1.77 -7.89
C SER A 63 9.85 2.87 -8.86
N THR A 64 10.80 3.39 -9.64
CA THR A 64 10.49 4.41 -10.67
C THR A 64 9.48 3.88 -11.69
N ALA A 65 9.59 2.61 -12.08
CA ALA A 65 8.67 1.97 -13.02
C ALA A 65 7.22 1.98 -12.53
N LEU A 66 6.99 1.73 -11.23
CA LEU A 66 5.66 1.76 -10.63
C LEU A 66 5.05 3.17 -10.66
N ILE A 67 5.88 4.19 -10.39
CA ILE A 67 5.46 5.60 -10.36
C ILE A 67 5.15 6.11 -11.77
N GLU A 68 5.98 5.77 -12.76
CA GLU A 68 5.76 6.18 -14.16
C GLU A 68 4.50 5.56 -14.75
N LEU A 69 4.25 4.29 -14.41
CA LEU A 69 3.03 3.57 -14.81
C LEU A 69 1.76 4.20 -14.20
N HIS A 70 1.86 4.66 -12.95
CA HIS A 70 0.77 5.24 -12.18
C HIS A 70 1.01 6.72 -11.95
N SER A 71 0.96 7.52 -13.01
CA SER A 71 1.25 8.96 -12.93
C SER A 71 0.09 9.82 -12.42
N SER A 72 -1.10 9.24 -12.19
CA SER A 72 -2.26 9.98 -11.69
C SER A 72 -2.27 10.13 -10.17
N ASP A 73 -2.74 11.27 -9.65
CA ASP A 73 -2.77 11.56 -8.21
C ASP A 73 -3.57 10.51 -7.44
N VAL A 74 -4.65 10.02 -8.05
CA VAL A 74 -5.53 9.04 -7.41
C VAL A 74 -4.88 7.64 -7.35
N GLU A 75 -4.05 7.30 -8.33
CA GLU A 75 -3.37 6.00 -8.38
C GLU A 75 -2.22 5.97 -7.39
N LEU A 76 -1.41 7.02 -7.36
CA LEU A 76 -0.37 7.19 -6.34
C LEU A 76 -0.97 7.33 -4.94
N ALA A 77 -2.15 7.96 -4.81
CA ALA A 77 -2.87 7.97 -3.56
C ALA A 77 -3.33 6.55 -3.15
N THR A 78 -3.83 5.75 -4.09
CA THR A 78 -4.23 4.37 -3.78
C THR A 78 -3.04 3.56 -3.26
N MET A 79 -1.91 3.62 -3.96
CA MET A 79 -0.65 2.97 -3.56
C MET A 79 -0.15 3.45 -2.19
N LEU A 80 0.01 4.77 -1.99
CA LEU A 80 0.53 5.31 -0.74
C LEU A 80 -0.40 5.03 0.44
N ALA A 81 -1.72 5.10 0.25
CA ALA A 81 -2.67 4.81 1.31
C ALA A 81 -2.59 3.35 1.76
N HIS A 82 -2.36 2.42 0.83
CA HIS A 82 -2.12 1.01 1.13
C HIS A 82 -0.84 0.82 1.97
N GLU A 83 0.28 1.44 1.58
CA GLU A 83 1.52 1.37 2.37
C GLU A 83 1.37 1.97 3.78
N VAL A 84 0.66 3.08 3.92
CA VAL A 84 0.36 3.66 5.24
C VAL A 84 -0.53 2.74 6.06
N ALA A 85 -1.49 2.07 5.42
CA ALA A 85 -2.37 1.13 6.10
C ALA A 85 -1.61 -0.03 6.73
N HIS A 86 -0.54 -0.55 6.10
CA HIS A 86 0.33 -1.56 6.71
C HIS A 86 0.98 -1.08 8.02
N ILE A 87 1.34 0.20 8.12
CA ILE A 87 1.85 0.77 9.36
C ILE A 87 0.71 0.96 10.38
N MET A 88 -0.43 1.51 9.96
CA MET A 88 -1.59 1.75 10.84
C MET A 88 -2.07 0.45 11.49
N ALA A 89 -2.13 -0.64 10.73
CA ALA A 89 -2.51 -1.96 11.18
C ALA A 89 -1.35 -2.75 11.81
N ARG A 90 -0.13 -2.17 11.87
CA ARG A 90 1.06 -2.77 12.49
C ARG A 90 1.47 -4.13 11.91
N HIS A 91 1.14 -4.40 10.65
CA HIS A 91 1.42 -5.67 9.98
C HIS A 91 2.89 -6.11 10.08
N GLY A 92 3.84 -5.17 9.98
CA GLY A 92 5.27 -5.47 10.13
C GLY A 92 5.66 -5.97 11.52
N VAL A 93 5.07 -5.40 12.58
CA VAL A 93 5.32 -5.83 13.97
C VAL A 93 4.68 -7.19 14.23
N GLU A 94 3.44 -7.37 13.76
CA GLU A 94 2.74 -8.65 13.86
C GLU A 94 3.49 -9.76 13.12
N MET A 95 4.02 -9.47 11.93
CA MET A 95 4.85 -10.41 11.17
C MET A 95 6.07 -10.86 11.98
N CYS A 96 6.81 -9.95 12.61
CA CYS A 96 7.95 -10.31 13.47
C CYS A 96 7.53 -11.25 14.61
N THR A 97 6.44 -10.93 15.32
CA THR A 97 5.97 -11.77 16.43
C THR A 97 5.48 -13.15 15.96
N LYS A 98 4.83 -13.22 14.80
CA LYS A 98 4.36 -14.48 14.22
C LYS A 98 5.54 -15.34 13.77
N VAL A 99 6.57 -14.77 13.15
CA VAL A 99 7.80 -15.48 12.77
C VAL A 99 8.50 -16.06 14.00
N GLU A 100 8.60 -15.30 15.09
CA GLU A 100 9.18 -15.78 16.34
C GLU A 100 8.38 -16.97 16.91
N LEU A 101 7.05 -16.88 16.94
CA LEU A 101 6.18 -17.97 17.40
C LEU A 101 6.28 -19.22 16.51
N ILE A 102 6.38 -19.02 15.20
CA ILE A 102 6.48 -20.05 14.15
C ILE A 102 7.79 -20.83 14.26
N SER A 103 8.89 -20.18 14.68
CA SER A 103 10.18 -20.86 14.90
C SER A 103 10.14 -21.99 15.94
N MET A 104 9.07 -22.07 16.75
CA MET A 104 8.87 -23.08 17.79
C MET A 104 8.05 -24.30 17.35
N ILE A 105 7.41 -24.28 16.17
CA ILE A 105 6.54 -25.35 15.64
C ILE A 105 7.11 -25.88 14.30
N ASP A 106 6.76 -27.10 13.90
CA ASP A 106 7.33 -27.82 12.75
C ASP A 106 7.15 -27.09 11.39
N CYS A 107 8.14 -27.21 10.51
CA CYS A 107 8.44 -26.30 9.39
C CYS A 107 7.35 -26.19 8.29
N VAL A 108 6.46 -27.19 8.16
CA VAL A 108 5.47 -27.25 7.06
C VAL A 108 4.13 -26.58 7.41
N LEU A 109 3.64 -26.70 8.65
CA LEU A 109 2.41 -26.03 9.10
C LEU A 109 2.60 -24.51 9.12
N ASN A 110 3.82 -24.08 9.41
CA ASN A 110 4.26 -22.69 9.48
C ASN A 110 4.15 -21.92 8.16
N LEU A 111 4.38 -22.58 7.01
CA LEU A 111 4.31 -21.89 5.73
C LEU A 111 2.88 -21.47 5.38
N PHE A 112 1.88 -22.32 5.67
CA PHE A 112 0.48 -21.99 5.44
C PHE A 112 -0.01 -20.85 6.35
N VAL A 113 0.33 -20.90 7.64
CA VAL A 113 -0.02 -19.85 8.60
C VAL A 113 0.56 -18.49 8.20
N LEU A 114 1.79 -18.48 7.66
CA LEU A 114 2.41 -17.26 7.16
C LEU A 114 1.70 -16.72 5.93
N ILE A 115 1.41 -17.58 4.95
CA ILE A 115 0.75 -17.20 3.71
C ILE A 115 -0.64 -16.61 3.99
N ASP A 116 -1.47 -17.31 4.77
CA ASP A 116 -2.82 -16.85 5.13
C ASP A 116 -2.77 -15.50 5.87
N PHE A 117 -1.74 -15.30 6.70
CA PHE A 117 -1.53 -14.04 7.40
C PHE A 117 -1.21 -12.90 6.43
N TYR A 118 -0.30 -13.11 5.48
CA TYR A 118 0.03 -12.10 4.48
C TYR A 118 -1.19 -11.74 3.63
N GLU A 119 -1.96 -12.72 3.16
CA GLU A 119 -3.19 -12.48 2.40
C GLU A 119 -4.18 -11.61 3.18
N THR A 120 -4.37 -11.94 4.47
CA THR A 120 -5.24 -11.16 5.35
C THR A 120 -4.75 -9.72 5.51
N CYS A 121 -3.43 -9.54 5.69
CA CYS A 121 -2.82 -8.21 5.81
C CYS A 121 -3.03 -7.36 4.56
N GLU A 122 -2.92 -7.94 3.36
CA GLU A 122 -3.13 -7.21 2.10
C GLU A 122 -4.58 -6.72 1.98
N PHE A 123 -5.57 -7.58 2.26
CA PHE A 123 -6.98 -7.18 2.20
C PHE A 123 -7.34 -6.14 3.27
N GLU A 124 -6.77 -6.26 4.47
CA GLU A 124 -6.94 -5.27 5.53
C GLU A 124 -6.30 -3.93 5.15
N ALA A 125 -5.09 -3.96 4.59
CA ALA A 125 -4.40 -2.77 4.11
C ALA A 125 -5.13 -2.11 2.94
N ASP A 126 -5.70 -2.88 2.02
CA ASP A 126 -6.54 -2.38 0.93
C ASP A 126 -7.82 -1.70 1.44
N TYR A 127 -8.48 -2.30 2.43
CA TYR A 127 -9.68 -1.73 3.05
C TYR A 127 -9.36 -0.41 3.75
N ILE A 128 -8.37 -0.40 4.66
CA ILE A 128 -7.96 0.81 5.39
C ILE A 128 -7.42 1.87 4.41
N GLY A 129 -6.64 1.45 3.41
CA GLY A 129 -6.10 2.32 2.36
C GLY A 129 -7.19 3.00 1.55
N LEU A 130 -8.25 2.27 1.17
CA LEU A 130 -9.41 2.83 0.46
C LEU A 130 -10.11 3.91 1.29
N LEU A 131 -10.32 3.66 2.59
CA LEU A 131 -10.91 4.63 3.50
C LEU A 131 -10.01 5.86 3.68
N LEU A 132 -8.71 5.65 3.78
CA LEU A 132 -7.72 6.71 3.96
C LEU A 132 -7.62 7.62 2.72
N MET A 133 -7.55 7.05 1.51
CA MET A 133 -7.55 7.86 0.29
C MET A 133 -8.86 8.65 0.13
N ALA A 134 -10.00 8.05 0.51
CA ALA A 134 -11.29 8.71 0.48
C ALA A 134 -11.36 9.88 1.46
N ALA A 135 -10.91 9.69 2.69
CA ALA A 135 -10.83 10.73 3.71
C ALA A 135 -9.85 11.86 3.32
N ALA A 136 -8.81 11.56 2.55
CA ALA A 136 -7.91 12.54 1.94
C ALA A 136 -8.54 13.28 0.74
N GLY A 137 -9.76 12.91 0.33
CA GLY A 137 -10.52 13.56 -0.74
C GLY A 137 -10.19 13.05 -2.14
N TYR A 138 -9.59 11.86 -2.26
CA TYR A 138 -9.41 11.13 -3.52
C TYR A 138 -10.60 10.20 -3.78
N ASP A 139 -10.99 10.03 -5.04
CA ASP A 139 -12.18 9.26 -5.40
C ASP A 139 -11.93 7.74 -5.23
N PRO A 140 -12.58 7.07 -4.26
CA PRO A 140 -12.33 5.64 -3.99
C PRO A 140 -12.75 4.73 -5.16
N ARG A 141 -13.61 5.20 -6.07
CA ARG A 141 -14.06 4.42 -7.24
C ARG A 141 -12.94 4.15 -8.25
N GLN A 142 -11.81 4.84 -8.11
CA GLN A 142 -10.65 4.67 -8.97
C GLN A 142 -9.70 3.57 -8.47
N ALA A 143 -9.76 3.20 -7.18
CA ALA A 143 -8.90 2.18 -6.60
C ALA A 143 -9.03 0.80 -7.28
N PRO A 144 -10.24 0.28 -7.61
CA PRO A 144 -10.34 -1.00 -8.33
C PRO A 144 -9.56 -1.02 -9.65
N LYS A 145 -9.56 0.10 -10.39
CA LYS A 145 -8.86 0.22 -11.68
C LYS A 145 -7.34 0.22 -11.50
N PHE A 146 -6.85 0.78 -10.40
CA PHE A 146 -5.43 0.71 -10.05
C PHE A 146 -5.01 -0.76 -9.89
N TYR A 147 -5.73 -1.55 -9.09
CA TYR A 147 -5.44 -2.97 -8.93
C TYR A 147 -5.63 -3.77 -10.23
N GLU A 148 -6.62 -3.44 -11.06
CA GLU A 148 -6.76 -4.05 -12.39
C GLU A 148 -5.53 -3.81 -13.28
N LYS A 149 -4.91 -2.62 -13.24
CA LYS A 149 -3.65 -2.37 -13.96
C LYS A 149 -2.49 -3.20 -13.41
N MET A 150 -2.43 -3.39 -12.10
CA MET A 150 -1.40 -4.21 -11.45
C MET A 150 -1.42 -5.68 -11.90
N THR A 151 -2.58 -6.20 -12.34
CA THR A 151 -2.67 -7.58 -12.87
C THR A 151 -1.77 -7.84 -14.08
N MET A 152 -1.36 -6.81 -14.82
CA MET A 152 -0.44 -6.94 -15.94
C MET A 152 0.99 -7.32 -15.49
N PHE A 153 1.27 -7.26 -14.20
CA PHE A 153 2.57 -7.49 -13.58
C PHE A 153 2.53 -8.62 -12.54
N ASP A 154 1.42 -9.36 -12.45
CA ASP A 154 1.31 -10.62 -11.70
C ASP A 154 2.11 -11.74 -12.46
N GLU A 155 3.34 -11.46 -12.88
CA GLU A 155 4.22 -12.43 -13.54
C GLU A 155 4.81 -13.39 -12.51
N PRO A 156 4.83 -14.71 -12.78
CA PRO A 156 5.35 -15.70 -11.86
C PRO A 156 6.85 -15.46 -11.62
N VAL A 157 7.20 -15.18 -10.37
CA VAL A 157 8.58 -14.93 -9.95
C VAL A 157 9.43 -16.17 -10.23
N LYS A 158 10.59 -16.00 -10.86
CA LYS A 158 11.44 -17.11 -11.35
C LYS A 158 12.19 -17.89 -10.26
N PHE A 159 12.03 -17.53 -8.98
CA PHE A 159 12.78 -18.09 -7.84
C PHE A 159 11.87 -18.97 -6.95
N PRO A 160 11.97 -20.31 -6.95
CA PRO A 160 10.90 -21.21 -6.43
C PRO A 160 10.46 -21.01 -4.97
N LEU A 161 11.38 -20.59 -4.08
CA LEU A 161 11.08 -20.41 -2.65
C LEU A 161 10.43 -19.04 -2.36
N LEU A 162 10.89 -17.98 -3.05
CA LEU A 162 10.29 -16.65 -2.99
C LEU A 162 9.04 -16.54 -3.86
N ALA A 163 8.97 -17.30 -4.95
CA ALA A 163 7.83 -17.38 -5.84
C ALA A 163 6.60 -17.92 -5.12
N ARG A 164 6.75 -18.92 -4.23
CA ARG A 164 5.62 -19.34 -3.39
C ARG A 164 5.19 -18.29 -2.36
N PHE A 165 6.09 -17.40 -1.95
CA PHE A 165 5.81 -16.27 -1.06
C PHE A 165 5.12 -15.11 -1.81
N LEU A 166 5.45 -14.93 -3.10
CA LEU A 166 4.93 -13.84 -3.94
C LEU A 166 3.68 -14.23 -4.76
N ASP A 167 3.61 -15.45 -5.30
CA ASP A 167 2.43 -16.05 -5.97
C ASP A 167 1.25 -16.26 -5.00
N SER A 168 1.49 -16.23 -3.69
CA SER A 168 0.46 -16.39 -2.67
C SER A 168 0.02 -15.08 -2.02
N HIS A 169 0.44 -13.93 -2.56
CA HIS A 169 -0.34 -12.71 -2.37
C HIS A 169 -1.67 -12.83 -3.13
N PRO A 170 -2.77 -12.29 -2.59
CA PRO A 170 -4.03 -12.26 -3.30
C PRO A 170 -3.80 -11.54 -4.63
N SER A 171 -4.29 -12.16 -5.71
CA SER A 171 -4.08 -11.61 -7.04
C SER A 171 -4.59 -10.18 -7.09
N SER A 172 -3.95 -9.33 -7.88
CA SER A 172 -4.38 -7.94 -8.04
C SER A 172 -5.86 -7.86 -8.46
N LYS A 173 -6.36 -8.90 -9.15
CA LYS A 173 -7.77 -9.09 -9.51
C LYS A 173 -8.70 -9.36 -8.32
N GLU A 174 -8.27 -10.16 -7.35
CA GLU A 174 -9.06 -10.43 -6.14
C GLU A 174 -9.12 -9.22 -5.23
N ARG A 175 -8.00 -8.50 -5.10
CA ARG A 175 -7.91 -7.21 -4.41
C ARG A 175 -8.86 -6.18 -5.04
N ALA A 176 -8.83 -6.04 -6.37
CA ALA A 176 -9.76 -5.17 -7.11
C ALA A 176 -11.24 -5.48 -6.80
N LYS A 177 -11.61 -6.77 -6.76
CA LYS A 177 -12.96 -7.20 -6.42
C LYS A 177 -13.32 -6.92 -4.97
N ALA A 178 -12.37 -7.09 -4.03
CA ALA A 178 -12.58 -6.86 -2.62
C ALA A 178 -12.90 -5.38 -2.34
N VAL A 179 -12.07 -4.45 -2.84
CA VAL A 179 -12.31 -3.01 -2.66
C VAL A 179 -13.54 -2.51 -3.43
N ALA A 180 -13.94 -3.20 -4.50
CA ALA A 180 -15.14 -2.87 -5.26
C ALA A 180 -16.45 -3.38 -4.61
N ARG A 181 -16.39 -4.14 -3.51
CA ARG A 181 -17.59 -4.62 -2.81
C ARG A 181 -18.48 -3.43 -2.42
N PRO A 182 -19.80 -3.50 -2.65
CA PRO A 182 -20.70 -2.37 -2.40
C PRO A 182 -20.61 -1.83 -0.97
N GLU A 183 -20.48 -2.70 0.02
CA GLU A 183 -20.45 -2.33 1.44
C GLU A 183 -19.23 -1.45 1.74
N ILE A 184 -18.04 -1.91 1.31
CA ILE A 184 -16.77 -1.21 1.48
C ILE A 184 -16.75 0.10 0.67
N MET A 185 -17.20 0.05 -0.58
CA MET A 185 -17.22 1.23 -1.46
C MET A 185 -18.18 2.31 -0.95
N GLN A 186 -19.34 1.94 -0.40
CA GLN A 186 -20.28 2.92 0.17
C GLN A 186 -19.69 3.61 1.39
N GLU A 187 -18.99 2.88 2.26
CA GLU A 187 -18.29 3.45 3.41
C GLU A 187 -17.23 4.47 2.97
N ALA A 188 -16.37 4.09 2.02
CA ALA A 188 -15.37 4.99 1.46
C ALA A 188 -16.02 6.23 0.80
N LEU A 189 -17.13 6.06 0.09
CA LEU A 189 -17.85 7.17 -0.54
C LEU A 189 -18.44 8.17 0.48
N ILE A 190 -18.81 7.72 1.68
CA ILE A 190 -19.26 8.61 2.76
C ILE A 190 -18.11 9.52 3.19
N LEU A 191 -16.93 8.94 3.44
CA LEU A 191 -15.72 9.69 3.82
C LEU A 191 -15.29 10.66 2.71
N TYR A 192 -15.34 10.21 1.45
CA TYR A 192 -15.02 11.04 0.29
C TYR A 192 -15.94 12.26 0.18
N LYS A 193 -17.26 12.07 0.35
CA LYS A 193 -18.23 13.17 0.30
C LYS A 193 -18.01 14.18 1.43
N ASP A 194 -17.77 13.71 2.64
CA ASP A 194 -17.46 14.58 3.79
C ASP A 194 -16.17 15.38 3.56
N ALA A 195 -15.10 14.72 3.10
CA ALA A 195 -13.82 15.36 2.79
C ALA A 195 -13.98 16.45 1.70
N ARG A 196 -14.79 16.19 0.66
CA ARG A 196 -15.08 17.16 -0.40
C ARG A 196 -15.99 18.30 0.05
N GLY A 197 -16.97 18.02 0.90
CA GLY A 197 -17.87 19.02 1.47
C GLY A 197 -17.12 20.06 2.30
N ARG A 198 -16.15 19.62 3.12
CA ARG A 198 -15.30 20.52 3.92
C ARG A 198 -14.39 21.40 3.06
N ARG A 199 -13.89 20.88 1.93
CA ARG A 199 -13.01 21.61 0.99
C ARG A 199 -13.69 22.75 0.23
N GLY A 200 -15.03 22.77 0.19
CA GLY A 200 -15.81 23.84 -0.45
C GLY A 200 -16.25 24.96 0.49
N VAL A 201 -15.85 24.90 1.77
CA VAL A 201 -16.22 25.85 2.83
C VAL A 201 -15.02 26.70 3.29
N GLU A 202 -13.80 26.35 2.86
CA GLU A 202 -12.57 27.17 2.97
C GLU A 202 -12.39 28.06 1.73
#